data_AF-A0A4Q4W886-F1
#
_entry.id   AF-A0A4Q4W886-F1
#
_cell.length_a   1.000
_cell.length_b   1.000
_cell.length_c   1.000
_cell.angle_alpha   90.00
_cell.angle_beta   90.00
_cell.angle_gamma   90.00
#
_symmetry.space_group_name_H-M   'P 1'
#
loop_
_entity.id
_entity.type
_entity.pdbx_description
1 polymer ?
#
loop_
_entity_poly.entity_id
_entity_poly.type
_entity_poly.pdbx_seq_one_letter_code
_entity_poly.pdbx_strand_id
1 'polypeptide(L)'
;MKIVAKLSSNKGVEKNDTYLDWRYFDFKLGEENRFRGSDNWEMWKTAVWVALMAIGYRDGDSARLTPVDEAKLAAAVVANVKEGPMAVVAGLTKGTEMVKVLERLYGTKGIDQKMDLWIQLQFAKWEKKSAFDHVVDFKHLVRRCNEVDMPVNVGQQVTMFINSIRDHDGAAWKGRMRGTLRQHPTMTVNQVFDDFVAEFREKDAKKRSHSAKRNHDGKPAWN
;
A
#
# COMPACT_ATOMS: atom_id res chain seq x y z
N MET A 1 23.81 29.09 -51.55
CA MET A 1 22.40 28.63 -51.55
C MET A 1 22.39 27.15 -51.20
N LYS A 2 21.82 26.76 -50.05
CA LYS A 2 21.78 25.37 -49.57
C LYS A 2 20.71 24.59 -50.32
N ILE A 3 21.11 23.56 -51.05
CA ILE A 3 20.20 22.55 -51.60
C ILE A 3 19.80 21.64 -50.43
N VAL A 4 18.57 21.81 -49.94
CA VAL A 4 17.97 20.90 -48.96
C VAL A 4 17.25 19.82 -49.74
N ALA A 5 17.79 18.61 -49.72
CA ALA A 5 17.11 17.43 -50.24
C ALA A 5 15.85 17.18 -49.38
N LYS A 6 14.68 17.30 -50.01
CA LYS A 6 13.43 16.74 -49.49
C LYS A 6 13.55 15.21 -49.54
N LEU A 7 13.84 14.60 -48.39
CA LEU A 7 13.64 13.17 -48.22
C LEU A 7 12.14 12.89 -48.16
N SER A 8 11.68 12.22 -49.21
CA SER A 8 10.38 11.58 -49.35
C SER A 8 9.93 10.90 -48.06
N SER A 9 8.68 11.16 -47.71
CA SER A 9 7.87 10.44 -46.72
C SER A 9 8.12 8.93 -46.78
N ASN A 10 8.56 8.34 -45.66
CA ASN A 10 8.31 6.94 -45.38
C ASN A 10 7.38 6.86 -44.17
N LYS A 11 6.12 6.61 -44.50
CA LYS A 11 5.10 5.80 -43.82
C LYS A 11 5.28 5.63 -42.31
N GLY A 12 4.23 6.02 -41.56
CA GLY A 12 4.08 5.71 -40.15
C GLY A 12 4.46 4.25 -39.89
N VAL A 13 5.36 4.05 -38.94
CA VAL A 13 5.70 2.73 -38.43
C VAL A 13 4.42 2.15 -37.85
N GLU A 14 3.78 1.26 -38.60
CA GLU A 14 2.82 0.32 -38.02
C GLU A 14 3.53 -0.36 -36.86
N LYS A 15 3.00 -0.13 -35.66
CA LYS A 15 3.52 -0.73 -34.43
C LYS A 15 3.18 -2.21 -34.49
N ASN A 16 4.09 -3.01 -35.04
CA ASN A 16 3.91 -4.45 -35.12
C ASN A 16 3.94 -5.05 -33.71
N ASP A 17 2.91 -5.82 -33.38
CA ASP A 17 2.86 -6.63 -32.15
C ASP A 17 4.06 -7.59 -32.11
N THR A 18 4.56 -7.87 -30.91
CA THR A 18 5.67 -8.80 -30.71
C THR A 18 5.14 -10.22 -30.81
N TYR A 19 5.59 -10.96 -31.82
CA TYR A 19 5.23 -12.37 -32.00
C TYR A 19 6.26 -13.28 -31.33
N LEU A 20 5.83 -14.10 -30.36
CA LEU A 20 6.68 -15.02 -29.64
C LEU A 20 6.59 -16.45 -30.20
N ASP A 21 7.72 -17.14 -30.32
CA ASP A 21 7.74 -18.53 -30.81
C ASP A 21 7.53 -19.53 -29.66
N TRP A 22 6.26 -19.74 -29.31
CA TRP A 22 5.87 -20.64 -28.24
C TRP A 22 6.12 -22.13 -28.49
N ARG A 23 6.55 -22.54 -29.70
CA ARG A 23 6.77 -23.96 -30.02
C ARG A 23 7.82 -24.62 -29.12
N TYR A 24 8.70 -23.82 -28.53
CA TYR A 24 9.79 -24.28 -27.67
C TYR A 24 9.70 -23.74 -26.24
N PHE A 25 8.56 -23.19 -25.85
CA PHE A 25 8.37 -22.68 -24.50
C PHE A 25 7.91 -23.79 -23.54
N ASP A 26 8.87 -24.48 -22.92
CA ASP A 26 8.62 -25.46 -21.86
C ASP A 26 9.05 -24.91 -20.49
N PHE A 27 8.55 -23.72 -20.15
CA PHE A 27 8.87 -23.09 -18.88
C PHE A 27 8.10 -23.74 -17.73
N LYS A 28 8.78 -24.62 -17.00
CA LYS A 28 8.24 -25.26 -15.81
C LYS A 28 9.33 -25.38 -14.74
N LEU A 29 9.10 -24.70 -13.63
CA LEU A 29 9.95 -24.79 -12.45
C LEU A 29 9.61 -26.06 -11.66
N GLY A 30 10.64 -26.62 -11.03
CA GLY A 30 10.49 -27.62 -9.98
C GLY A 30 9.58 -27.12 -8.87
N GLU A 31 8.91 -28.03 -8.16
CA GLU A 31 7.90 -27.69 -7.16
C GLU A 31 8.45 -26.81 -6.01
N GLU A 32 9.71 -27.05 -5.65
CA GLU A 32 10.50 -26.30 -4.68
C GLU A 32 10.81 -24.86 -5.14
N ASN A 33 10.85 -24.64 -6.45
CA ASN A 33 11.23 -23.39 -7.10
C ASN A 33 10.03 -22.56 -7.60
N ARG A 34 8.81 -23.10 -7.56
CA ARG A 34 7.58 -22.35 -7.88
C ARG A 34 7.43 -21.12 -6.98
N PHE A 35 6.81 -20.08 -7.53
CA PHE A 35 6.62 -18.81 -6.83
C PHE A 35 5.81 -19.00 -5.55
N ARG A 36 6.37 -18.57 -4.42
CA ARG A 36 5.73 -18.70 -3.11
C ARG A 36 5.56 -17.37 -2.37
N GLY A 37 6.16 -16.30 -2.88
CA GLY A 37 5.98 -14.95 -2.37
C GLY A 37 7.27 -14.14 -2.43
N SER A 38 7.40 -13.18 -1.52
CA SER A 38 8.52 -12.22 -1.49
C SER A 38 9.90 -12.87 -1.37
N ASP A 39 9.98 -14.05 -0.76
CA ASP A 39 11.25 -14.72 -0.47
C ASP A 39 11.93 -15.31 -1.72
N ASN A 40 11.16 -15.63 -2.77
CA ASN A 40 11.70 -16.12 -4.04
C ASN A 40 11.27 -15.29 -5.26
N TRP A 41 10.74 -14.08 -5.05
CA TRP A 41 10.29 -13.19 -6.11
C TRP A 41 11.36 -12.92 -7.18
N GLU A 42 12.55 -12.44 -6.79
CA GLU A 42 13.59 -12.06 -7.77
C GLU A 42 14.10 -13.27 -8.56
N MET A 43 14.17 -14.44 -7.94
CA MET A 43 14.54 -15.69 -8.62
C MET A 43 13.47 -16.09 -9.63
N TRP A 44 12.20 -16.11 -9.21
CA TRP A 44 11.08 -16.50 -10.07
C TRP A 44 10.89 -15.53 -11.23
N LYS A 45 10.92 -14.21 -10.96
CA LYS A 45 10.83 -13.14 -11.96
C LYS A 45 11.93 -13.30 -13.01
N THR A 46 13.17 -13.52 -12.57
CA THR A 46 14.31 -13.75 -13.48
C THR A 46 14.06 -14.96 -14.36
N ALA A 47 13.61 -16.08 -13.80
CA ALA A 47 13.36 -17.31 -14.55
C ALA A 47 12.28 -17.13 -15.63
N VAL A 48 11.17 -16.44 -15.31
CA VAL A 48 10.10 -16.11 -16.26
C VAL A 48 10.65 -15.26 -17.42
N TRP A 49 11.42 -14.20 -17.12
CA TRP A 49 11.95 -13.33 -18.16
C TRP A 49 12.99 -14.03 -19.03
N VAL A 50 13.86 -14.85 -18.46
CA VAL A 50 14.83 -15.66 -19.23
C VAL A 50 14.10 -16.60 -20.20
N ALA A 51 13.05 -17.27 -19.74
CA ALA A 51 12.26 -18.16 -20.59
C ALA A 51 11.55 -17.40 -21.71
N LEU A 52 11.01 -16.22 -21.44
CA LEU A 52 10.39 -15.37 -22.46
C LEU A 52 11.42 -14.87 -23.47
N MET A 53 12.59 -14.43 -23.01
CA MET A 53 13.67 -13.99 -23.91
C MET A 53 14.13 -15.12 -24.84
N ALA A 54 14.14 -16.36 -24.37
CA ALA A 54 14.50 -17.53 -25.18
C ALA A 54 13.55 -17.76 -26.38
N ILE A 55 12.31 -17.28 -26.30
CA ILE A 55 11.30 -17.39 -27.38
C ILE A 55 11.08 -16.07 -28.15
N GLY A 56 11.99 -15.12 -27.97
CA GLY A 56 12.03 -13.89 -28.77
C GLY A 56 11.49 -12.63 -28.09
N TYR A 57 11.10 -12.69 -26.81
CA TYR A 57 10.70 -11.51 -26.07
C TYR A 57 11.88 -10.55 -25.87
N ARG A 58 11.68 -9.25 -26.11
CA ARG A 58 12.68 -8.21 -25.83
C ARG A 58 12.17 -7.24 -24.79
N ASP A 59 13.10 -6.66 -24.03
CA ASP A 59 12.74 -5.69 -23.01
C ASP A 59 12.05 -4.46 -23.66
N GLY A 60 10.87 -4.10 -23.14
CA GLY A 60 9.96 -3.11 -23.75
C GLY A 60 8.78 -3.69 -24.55
N ASP A 61 8.72 -5.00 -24.79
CA ASP A 61 7.65 -5.66 -25.56
C ASP A 61 6.40 -6.02 -24.74
N SER A 62 6.43 -5.87 -23.41
CA SER A 62 5.28 -6.21 -22.53
C SER A 62 3.97 -5.48 -22.90
N ALA A 63 4.05 -4.29 -23.51
CA ALA A 63 2.88 -3.55 -23.98
C ALA A 63 2.43 -3.95 -25.40
N ARG A 64 3.07 -4.96 -26.00
CA ARG A 64 2.95 -5.37 -27.40
C ARG A 64 2.65 -6.87 -27.57
N LEU A 65 2.39 -7.58 -26.48
CA LEU A 65 1.99 -8.98 -26.56
C LEU A 65 0.60 -9.09 -27.20
N THR A 66 0.46 -10.03 -28.13
CA THR A 66 -0.87 -10.33 -28.68
C THR A 66 -1.76 -10.93 -27.59
N PRO A 67 -3.10 -10.92 -27.76
CA PRO A 67 -4.01 -11.60 -26.82
C PRO A 67 -3.67 -13.08 -26.59
N VAL A 68 -3.13 -13.76 -27.60
CA VAL A 68 -2.71 -15.17 -27.51
C VAL A 68 -1.44 -15.29 -26.66
N ASP A 69 -0.47 -14.41 -26.84
CA ASP A 69 0.76 -14.39 -26.04
C ASP A 69 0.47 -14.08 -24.58
N GLU A 70 -0.45 -13.14 -24.31
CA GLU A 70 -0.93 -12.83 -22.96
C GLU A 70 -1.56 -14.04 -22.26
N ALA A 71 -2.40 -14.79 -22.97
CA ALA A 71 -3.05 -15.99 -22.43
C ALA A 71 -2.04 -17.12 -22.18
N LYS A 72 -1.06 -17.30 -23.06
CA LYS A 72 0.01 -18.29 -22.89
C LYS A 72 0.95 -17.94 -21.74
N LEU A 73 1.29 -16.66 -21.59
CA LEU A 73 2.02 -16.17 -20.42
C LEU A 73 1.20 -16.38 -19.14
N ALA A 74 -0.11 -16.09 -19.16
CA ALA A 74 -0.98 -16.37 -18.02
C ALA A 74 -0.96 -17.84 -17.63
N ALA A 75 -1.07 -18.75 -18.59
CA ALA A 75 -0.97 -20.19 -18.35
C ALA A 75 0.38 -20.60 -17.75
N ALA A 76 1.48 -20.02 -18.24
CA ALA A 76 2.81 -20.23 -17.70
C ALA A 76 2.96 -19.74 -16.26
N VAL A 77 2.40 -18.56 -15.94
CA VAL A 77 2.36 -18.03 -14.57
C VAL A 77 1.57 -18.98 -13.67
N VAL A 78 0.34 -19.34 -14.06
CA VAL A 78 -0.54 -20.25 -13.32
C VAL A 78 0.14 -21.59 -13.04
N ALA A 79 0.87 -22.15 -13.99
CA ALA A 79 1.58 -23.41 -13.80
C ALA A 79 2.76 -23.32 -12.80
N ASN A 80 3.27 -22.12 -12.54
CA ASN A 80 4.51 -21.88 -11.80
C ASN A 80 4.34 -21.08 -10.50
N VAL A 81 3.10 -20.89 -10.02
CA VAL A 81 2.79 -20.24 -8.74
C VAL A 81 2.19 -21.24 -7.73
N LYS A 82 2.41 -21.00 -6.43
CA LYS A 82 1.76 -21.75 -5.34
C LYS A 82 0.42 -21.13 -4.94
N GLU A 83 -0.32 -21.82 -4.08
CA GLU A 83 -1.71 -21.49 -3.69
C GLU A 83 -1.90 -20.04 -3.21
N GLY A 84 -0.99 -19.52 -2.37
CA GLY A 84 -1.07 -18.14 -1.88
C GLY A 84 -1.04 -17.09 -3.01
N PRO A 85 0.05 -17.00 -3.79
CA PRO A 85 0.09 -16.14 -4.97
C PRO A 85 -0.97 -16.45 -6.03
N MET A 86 -1.42 -17.71 -6.15
CA MET A 86 -2.50 -18.09 -7.07
C MET A 86 -3.80 -17.36 -6.75
N ALA A 87 -4.18 -17.28 -5.47
CA ALA A 87 -5.41 -16.61 -5.05
C ALA A 87 -5.44 -15.13 -5.46
N VAL A 88 -4.27 -14.48 -5.50
CA VAL A 88 -4.12 -13.07 -5.90
C VAL A 88 -4.37 -12.87 -7.40
N VAL A 89 -3.90 -13.80 -8.23
CA VAL A 89 -4.01 -13.69 -9.70
C VAL A 89 -5.27 -14.37 -10.24
N ALA A 90 -6.06 -15.01 -9.38
CA ALA A 90 -7.32 -15.63 -9.73
C ALA A 90 -8.28 -14.60 -10.37
N GLY A 91 -8.86 -14.96 -11.51
CA GLY A 91 -9.76 -14.09 -12.27
C GLY A 91 -9.07 -13.12 -13.24
N LEU A 92 -7.74 -13.02 -13.21
CA LEU A 92 -6.98 -12.34 -14.25
C LEU A 92 -6.78 -13.28 -15.44
N THR A 93 -6.79 -12.74 -16.66
CA THR A 93 -6.61 -13.53 -17.89
C THR A 93 -5.38 -13.14 -18.70
N LYS A 94 -4.74 -12.02 -18.35
CA LYS A 94 -3.53 -11.51 -19.02
C LYS A 94 -2.31 -11.76 -18.17
N GLY A 95 -1.33 -12.46 -18.74
CA GLY A 95 -0.11 -12.82 -18.04
C GLY A 95 0.70 -11.62 -17.55
N THR A 96 0.76 -10.53 -18.32
CA THR A 96 1.47 -9.31 -17.89
C THR A 96 0.78 -8.62 -16.70
N GLU A 97 -0.55 -8.64 -16.64
CA GLU A 97 -1.31 -8.12 -15.50
C GLU A 97 -1.05 -8.98 -14.25
N MET A 98 -1.03 -10.32 -14.40
CA MET A 98 -0.66 -11.22 -13.30
C MET A 98 0.74 -10.89 -12.75
N VAL A 99 1.76 -10.81 -13.62
CA VAL A 99 3.14 -10.51 -13.21
C VAL A 99 3.23 -9.14 -12.51
N LYS A 100 2.53 -8.11 -13.01
CA LYS A 100 2.49 -6.77 -12.38
C LYS A 100 1.87 -6.80 -10.99
N VAL A 101 0.77 -7.52 -10.80
CA VAL A 101 0.12 -7.65 -9.49
C VAL A 101 1.05 -8.38 -8.52
N LEU A 102 1.70 -9.46 -8.94
CA LEU A 102 2.66 -10.17 -8.13
C LEU A 102 3.88 -9.29 -7.77
N GLU A 103 4.40 -8.50 -8.73
CA GLU A 103 5.51 -7.57 -8.48
C GLU A 103 5.16 -6.52 -7.43
N ARG A 104 3.95 -5.97 -7.51
CA ARG A 104 3.47 -4.98 -6.56
C ARG A 104 3.39 -5.53 -5.14
N LEU A 105 2.95 -6.77 -4.99
CA LEU A 105 2.70 -7.37 -3.66
C LEU A 105 3.95 -8.01 -3.06
N TYR A 106 4.80 -8.58 -3.91
CA TYR A 106 5.90 -9.44 -3.47
C TYR A 106 7.28 -8.94 -3.87
N GLY A 107 7.39 -8.02 -4.81
CA GLY A 107 8.68 -7.43 -5.21
C GLY A 107 9.29 -6.53 -4.15
N THR A 108 10.55 -6.15 -4.36
CA THR A 108 11.32 -5.25 -3.48
C THR A 108 10.55 -3.99 -3.09
N LYS A 109 9.92 -3.33 -4.07
CA LYS A 109 9.03 -2.17 -3.81
C LYS A 109 7.82 -2.49 -2.93
N GLY A 110 7.27 -3.70 -3.02
CA GLY A 110 6.19 -4.16 -2.15
C GLY A 110 6.69 -4.37 -0.72
N ILE A 111 7.90 -4.91 -0.54
CA ILE A 111 8.54 -5.08 0.77
C ILE A 111 8.87 -3.73 1.41
N ASP A 112 9.46 -2.80 0.64
CA ASP A 112 9.76 -1.45 1.11
C ASP A 112 8.48 -0.70 1.50
N GLN A 113 7.43 -0.80 0.68
CA GLN A 113 6.13 -0.22 0.98
C GLN A 113 5.51 -0.80 2.26
N LYS A 114 5.63 -2.12 2.48
CA LYS A 114 5.21 -2.77 3.72
C LYS A 114 5.99 -2.22 4.91
N MET A 115 7.32 -2.16 4.82
CA MET A 115 8.17 -1.63 5.89
C MET A 115 7.85 -0.17 6.20
N ASP A 116 7.69 0.68 5.19
CA ASP A 116 7.35 2.10 5.36
C ASP A 116 5.99 2.28 6.05
N LEU A 117 4.98 1.52 5.64
CA LEU A 117 3.65 1.55 6.26
C LEU A 117 3.69 1.09 7.71
N TRP A 118 4.45 0.03 7.99
CA TRP A 118 4.63 -0.48 9.34
C TRP A 118 5.32 0.54 10.23
N ILE A 119 6.40 1.18 9.75
CA ILE A 119 7.12 2.25 10.46
C ILE A 119 6.18 3.43 10.72
N GLN A 120 5.41 3.87 9.72
CA GLN A 120 4.43 4.95 9.88
C GLN A 120 3.38 4.63 10.96
N LEU A 121 2.87 3.40 10.99
CA LEU A 121 1.90 2.98 11.99
C LEU A 121 2.52 2.86 13.39
N GLN A 122 3.68 2.20 13.50
CA GLN A 122 4.38 1.96 14.77
C GLN A 122 4.81 3.28 15.45
N PHE A 123 5.23 4.26 14.65
CA PHE A 123 5.69 5.56 15.13
C PHE A 123 4.69 6.69 14.88
N ALA A 124 3.42 6.35 14.61
CA ALA A 124 2.35 7.34 14.53
C ALA A 124 2.33 8.18 15.81
N LYS A 125 2.25 9.50 15.67
CA LYS A 125 2.17 10.42 16.80
C LYS A 125 0.97 11.35 16.64
N TRP A 126 0.28 11.59 17.75
CA TRP A 126 -0.74 12.63 17.80
C TRP A 126 -0.07 14.00 17.89
N GLU A 127 -0.21 14.82 16.85
CA GLU A 127 0.45 16.13 16.76
C GLU A 127 -0.52 17.23 16.31
N LYS A 128 -0.85 18.17 17.20
CA LYS A 128 -1.52 19.46 16.92
C LYS A 128 -2.84 19.41 16.10
N LYS A 129 -3.40 18.22 15.85
CA LYS A 129 -4.68 17.96 15.18
C LYS A 129 -5.75 17.54 16.19
N SER A 130 -7.02 17.60 15.81
CA SER A 130 -8.09 17.19 16.72
C SER A 130 -7.95 15.70 17.06
N ALA A 131 -8.52 15.30 18.21
CA ALA A 131 -8.54 13.89 18.60
C ALA A 131 -9.25 13.02 17.55
N PHE A 132 -10.29 13.56 16.91
CA PHE A 132 -11.02 12.89 15.84
C PHE A 132 -10.13 12.67 14.61
N ASP A 133 -9.44 13.71 14.13
CA ASP A 133 -8.55 13.59 12.96
C ASP A 133 -7.44 12.57 13.21
N HIS A 134 -6.93 12.51 14.44
CA HIS A 134 -5.94 11.49 14.81
C HIS A 134 -6.47 10.07 14.71
N VAL A 135 -7.69 9.81 15.19
CA VAL A 135 -8.35 8.50 15.04
C VAL A 135 -8.56 8.16 13.56
N VAL A 136 -9.00 9.12 12.75
CA VAL A 136 -9.21 8.91 11.31
C VAL A 136 -7.91 8.52 10.62
N ASP A 137 -6.84 9.28 10.83
CA ASP A 137 -5.53 9.01 10.23
C ASP A 137 -4.98 7.66 10.68
N PHE A 138 -5.13 7.31 11.96
CA PHE A 138 -4.69 6.03 12.49
C PHE A 138 -5.47 4.87 11.86
N LYS A 139 -6.80 4.99 11.76
CA LYS A 139 -7.66 3.99 11.06
C LYS A 139 -7.25 3.83 9.60
N HIS A 140 -6.89 4.94 8.95
CA HIS A 140 -6.41 4.90 7.57
C HIS A 140 -5.08 4.14 7.43
N LEU A 141 -4.11 4.37 8.34
CA LEU A 141 -2.85 3.64 8.36
C LEU A 141 -3.04 2.13 8.60
N VAL A 142 -3.89 1.75 9.56
CA VAL A 142 -4.23 0.34 9.82
C VAL A 142 -4.84 -0.31 8.57
N ARG A 143 -5.78 0.38 7.91
CA ARG A 143 -6.38 -0.11 6.67
C ARG A 143 -5.34 -0.32 5.58
N ARG A 144 -4.42 0.63 5.39
CA ARG A 144 -3.35 0.51 4.38
C ARG A 144 -2.39 -0.65 4.68
N CYS A 145 -2.10 -0.95 5.95
CA CYS A 145 -1.34 -2.13 6.33
C CYS A 145 -2.07 -3.43 5.94
N ASN A 146 -3.38 -3.50 6.20
CA ASN A 146 -4.19 -4.65 5.80
C ASN A 146 -4.26 -4.82 4.27
N GLU A 147 -4.28 -3.73 3.50
CA GLU A 147 -4.27 -3.75 2.03
C GLU A 147 -2.96 -4.30 1.44
N VAL A 148 -1.85 -4.30 2.20
CA VAL A 148 -0.55 -4.85 1.78
C VAL A 148 -0.20 -6.18 2.47
N ASP A 149 -1.22 -6.92 2.91
CA ASP A 149 -1.06 -8.22 3.56
C ASP A 149 -0.17 -8.17 4.82
N MET A 150 -0.31 -7.08 5.58
CA MET A 150 0.25 -6.94 6.94
C MET A 150 -0.91 -6.73 7.93
N PRO A 151 -1.65 -7.78 8.27
CA PRO A 151 -2.79 -7.66 9.15
C PRO A 151 -2.35 -7.19 10.55
N VAL A 152 -2.97 -6.11 11.03
CA VAL A 152 -2.74 -5.59 12.38
C VAL A 152 -3.85 -6.07 13.30
N ASN A 153 -3.53 -6.95 14.24
CA ASN A 153 -4.54 -7.50 15.14
C ASN A 153 -5.06 -6.46 16.15
N VAL A 154 -6.20 -6.74 16.78
CA VAL A 154 -6.87 -5.83 17.72
C VAL A 154 -5.94 -5.35 18.84
N GLY A 155 -5.15 -6.26 19.44
CA GLY A 155 -4.22 -5.92 20.51
C GLY A 155 -3.09 -4.99 20.05
N GLN A 156 -2.56 -5.23 18.84
CA GLN A 156 -1.57 -4.36 18.22
C GLN A 156 -2.14 -2.98 17.93
N GLN A 157 -3.34 -2.90 17.36
CA GLN A 157 -4.02 -1.62 17.07
C GLN A 157 -4.20 -0.79 18.34
N VAL A 158 -4.73 -1.39 19.42
CA VAL A 158 -4.93 -0.70 20.71
C VAL A 158 -3.59 -0.25 21.31
N THR A 159 -2.58 -1.13 21.31
CA THR A 159 -1.27 -0.82 21.89
C THR A 159 -0.58 0.32 21.14
N MET A 160 -0.55 0.24 19.80
CA MET A 160 0.04 1.28 18.95
C MET A 160 -0.72 2.59 19.06
N PHE A 161 -2.05 2.56 19.09
CA PHE A 161 -2.86 3.76 19.25
C PHE A 161 -2.59 4.45 20.60
N ILE A 162 -2.59 3.70 21.71
CA ILE A 162 -2.25 4.24 23.02
C ILE A 162 -0.84 4.86 22.98
N ASN A 163 0.14 4.18 22.39
CA ASN A 163 1.51 4.68 22.30
C ASN A 163 1.65 5.90 21.38
N SER A 164 0.74 6.10 20.41
CA SER A 164 0.74 7.26 19.53
C SER A 164 0.44 8.58 20.24
N ILE A 165 -0.16 8.52 21.42
CA ILE A 165 -0.52 9.69 22.22
C ILE A 165 0.71 10.13 23.02
N ARG A 166 1.05 11.43 22.98
CA ARG A 166 2.19 11.97 23.72
C ARG A 166 1.94 11.94 25.23
N ASP A 167 2.97 11.63 26.02
CA ASP A 167 2.81 11.46 27.47
C ASP A 167 2.38 12.76 28.18
N HIS A 168 2.88 13.93 27.75
CA HIS A 168 2.47 15.20 28.36
C HIS A 168 1.00 15.57 28.11
N ASP A 169 0.44 15.15 26.98
CA ASP A 169 -0.95 15.46 26.62
C ASP A 169 -1.94 14.42 27.19
N GLY A 170 -1.49 13.16 27.29
CA GLY A 170 -2.38 12.02 27.54
C GLY A 170 -1.96 11.03 28.63
N ALA A 171 -0.97 11.32 29.49
CA ALA A 171 -0.54 10.39 30.54
C ALA A 171 -1.70 9.92 31.44
N ALA A 172 -2.57 10.83 31.88
CA ALA A 172 -3.73 10.50 32.72
C ALA A 172 -4.69 9.55 32.00
N TRP A 173 -5.03 9.88 30.74
CA TRP A 173 -5.90 9.04 29.90
C TRP A 173 -5.27 7.68 29.62
N LYS A 174 -3.97 7.61 29.30
CA LYS A 174 -3.23 6.37 29.09
C LYS A 174 -3.29 5.45 30.30
N GLY A 175 -3.09 6.02 31.50
CA GLY A 175 -3.17 5.28 32.76
C GLY A 175 -4.58 4.71 32.98
N ARG A 176 -5.60 5.55 32.83
CA ARG A 176 -7.02 5.15 32.91
C ARG A 176 -7.34 4.04 31.92
N MET A 177 -7.04 4.24 30.64
CA MET A 177 -7.34 3.28 29.58
C MET A 177 -6.63 1.94 29.78
N ARG A 178 -5.35 1.94 30.19
CA ARG A 178 -4.64 0.70 30.56
C ARG A 178 -5.30 -0.02 31.74
N GLY A 179 -5.84 0.71 32.72
CA GLY A 179 -6.65 0.15 33.81
C GLY A 179 -7.93 -0.49 33.29
N THR A 180 -8.69 0.22 32.47
CA THR A 180 -9.93 -0.27 31.85
C THR A 180 -9.69 -1.54 31.04
N LEU A 181 -8.64 -1.60 30.22
CA LEU A 181 -8.31 -2.78 29.42
C LEU A 181 -7.94 -4.01 30.26
N ARG A 182 -7.39 -3.82 31.47
CA ARG A 182 -7.14 -4.93 32.41
C ARG A 182 -8.43 -5.47 33.01
N GLN A 183 -9.41 -4.60 33.25
CA GLN A 183 -10.71 -4.98 33.84
C GLN A 183 -11.68 -5.51 32.78
N HIS A 184 -11.58 -5.01 31.55
CA HIS A 184 -12.45 -5.32 30.43
C HIS A 184 -11.63 -5.69 29.19
N PRO A 185 -11.02 -6.90 29.17
CA PRO A 185 -10.14 -7.31 28.07
C PRO A 185 -10.87 -7.48 26.73
N THR A 186 -12.22 -7.53 26.75
CA THR A 186 -13.07 -7.63 25.55
C THR A 186 -13.42 -6.27 24.94
N MET A 187 -12.86 -5.17 25.46
CA MET A 187 -13.08 -3.83 24.90
C MET A 187 -12.59 -3.77 23.45
N THR A 188 -13.43 -3.24 22.58
CA THR A 188 -13.15 -3.13 21.14
C THR A 188 -12.26 -1.93 20.83
N VAL A 189 -11.56 -1.97 19.70
CA VAL A 189 -10.75 -0.84 19.24
C VAL A 189 -11.59 0.44 19.08
N ASN A 190 -12.83 0.31 18.57
CA ASN A 190 -13.71 1.46 18.40
C ASN A 190 -14.09 2.09 19.74
N GLN A 191 -14.36 1.30 20.78
CA GLN A 191 -14.61 1.85 22.11
C GLN A 191 -13.41 2.62 22.68
N VAL A 192 -12.18 2.17 22.40
CA VAL A 192 -10.96 2.90 22.80
C VAL A 192 -10.85 4.23 22.04
N PHE A 193 -11.17 4.23 20.74
CA PHE A 193 -11.18 5.45 19.93
C PHE A 193 -12.25 6.44 20.38
N ASP A 194 -13.46 5.96 20.67
CA ASP A 194 -14.58 6.81 21.08
C ASP A 194 -14.30 7.45 22.44
N ASP A 195 -13.75 6.70 23.39
CA ASP A 195 -13.33 7.21 24.70
C ASP A 195 -12.23 8.27 24.58
N PHE A 196 -11.24 8.04 23.69
CA PHE A 196 -10.21 9.03 23.39
C PHE A 196 -10.82 10.32 22.81
N VAL A 197 -11.70 10.22 21.81
CA VAL A 197 -12.35 11.40 21.22
C VAL A 197 -13.17 12.13 22.28
N ALA A 198 -13.92 11.42 23.13
CA ALA A 198 -14.72 12.03 24.19
C ALA A 198 -13.86 12.84 25.18
N GLU A 199 -12.76 12.26 25.67
CA GLU A 199 -11.84 12.90 26.63
C GLU A 199 -11.23 14.20 26.05
N PHE A 200 -10.80 14.16 24.79
CA PHE A 200 -10.00 15.23 24.21
C PHE A 200 -10.79 16.24 23.37
N ARG A 201 -12.06 15.95 23.04
CA ARG A 201 -12.97 16.90 22.36
C ARG A 201 -13.26 18.16 23.18
N GLU A 202 -13.26 18.06 24.51
CA GLU A 202 -13.52 19.22 25.40
C GLU A 202 -12.33 20.19 25.48
N LYS A 203 -11.10 19.70 25.31
CA LYS A 203 -9.88 20.53 25.37
C LYS A 203 -9.79 21.48 24.17
N ASP A 204 -10.28 21.06 23.00
CA ASP A 204 -10.36 21.92 21.80
C ASP A 204 -11.41 23.03 21.95
N ALA A 205 -12.52 22.76 22.67
CA ALA A 205 -13.56 23.75 22.94
C ALA A 205 -13.12 24.83 23.96
N LYS A 206 -12.41 24.45 25.03
CA LYS A 206 -11.91 25.39 26.06
C LYS A 206 -10.82 26.33 25.53
N LYS A 207 -9.98 25.89 24.59
CA LYS A 207 -8.98 26.76 23.95
C LYS A 207 -9.62 27.90 23.14
N ARG A 208 -10.80 27.66 22.55
CA ARG A 208 -11.57 28.68 21.80
C ARG A 208 -12.36 29.63 22.70
N SER A 209 -12.76 29.22 23.91
CA SER A 209 -13.54 30.10 24.80
C SER A 209 -12.69 31.15 25.52
N HIS A 210 -11.40 30.88 25.77
CA HIS A 210 -10.51 31.85 26.43
C HIS A 210 -10.04 32.99 25.51
N SER A 211 -10.08 32.83 24.17
CA SER A 211 -9.78 33.92 23.25
C SER A 211 -10.95 34.88 23.03
N ALA A 212 -12.19 34.48 23.35
CA ALA A 212 -13.39 35.30 23.12
C ALA A 212 -13.68 36.32 24.24
N LYS A 213 -13.00 36.24 25.39
CA LYS A 213 -13.32 37.06 26.58
C LYS A 213 -12.40 38.26 26.84
N ARG A 214 -11.45 38.57 25.94
CA ARG A 214 -10.46 39.64 26.15
C ARG A 214 -10.75 40.97 25.44
N ASN A 215 -11.84 41.11 24.69
CA ASN A 215 -12.12 42.30 23.88
C ASN A 215 -13.37 43.10 24.32
N HIS A 216 -13.59 43.30 25.63
CA HIS A 216 -14.72 44.14 26.07
C HIS A 216 -14.39 45.16 27.18
N ASP A 217 -13.17 45.66 27.26
CA ASP A 217 -12.84 46.82 28.09
C ASP A 217 -12.22 47.93 27.24
N GLY A 218 -13.07 48.60 26.46
CA GLY A 218 -12.73 49.81 25.73
C GLY A 218 -13.91 50.79 25.81
N LYS A 219 -14.01 51.55 26.90
CA LYS A 219 -14.91 52.70 26.97
C LYS A 219 -14.50 53.72 25.89
N PRO A 220 -15.43 54.30 25.12
CA PRO A 220 -15.10 55.42 24.25
C PRO A 220 -15.04 56.71 25.07
N ALA A 221 -13.95 57.46 24.93
CA ALA A 221 -13.82 58.81 25.48
C ALA A 221 -14.57 59.78 24.55
N TRP A 222 -15.56 60.48 25.11
CA TRP A 222 -16.07 61.73 24.57
C TRP A 222 -15.71 62.85 25.56
N ASN A 223 -15.37 64.00 24.96
CA ASN A 223 -14.87 65.27 25.49
C ASN A 223 -13.36 65.34 25.76
#